data_AF-A0A161M7Z7-F1
#
_entry.id   AF-A0A161M7Z7-F1
#
_cell.length_a   1.000
_cell.length_b   1.000
_cell.length_c   1.000
_cell.angle_alpha   90.00
_cell.angle_beta   90.00
_cell.angle_gamma   90.00
#
_symmetry.space_group_name_H-M   'P 1'
#
loop_
_entity.id
_entity.type
_entity.pdbx_description
1 polymer ?
#
loop_
_entity_poly.entity_id
_entity_poly.type
_entity_poly.pdbx_seq_one_letter_code
_entity_poly.pdbx_strand_id
1 'polypeptide(L)' 'KKESGFGDYPAEYNPKVHGPYDPARYYGKPDTPFGQVKLSELGQWLMRRNKTPSAITGAISRAHWRWMQ' A
#
# COMPACT_ATOMS: atom_id res chain seq x y z
N LYS A 1 16.68 13.16 -3.86
CA LYS A 1 15.58 12.43 -3.19
C LYS A 1 14.32 13.22 -3.53
N LYS A 2 13.46 12.74 -4.43
CA LYS A 2 12.28 13.54 -4.85
C LYS A 2 11.25 13.44 -3.72
N GLU A 3 11.06 14.53 -2.99
CA GLU A 3 9.98 14.66 -2.03
C GLU A 3 8.68 14.72 -2.84
N SER A 4 7.90 13.64 -2.82
CA SER A 4 6.55 13.65 -3.39
C SER A 4 5.70 14.62 -2.57
N GLY A 5 5.36 15.75 -3.16
CA GLY A 5 4.47 16.74 -2.57
C GLY A 5 3.03 16.23 -2.49
N PHE A 6 2.20 16.96 -1.76
CA PHE A 6 0.76 16.70 -1.74
C PHE A 6 0.19 16.85 -3.17
N GLY A 7 -0.34 15.76 -3.73
CA GLY A 7 -0.85 15.71 -5.11
C GLY A 7 0.05 14.97 -6.11
N ASP A 8 1.27 14.60 -5.73
CA ASP A 8 2.11 13.74 -6.55
C ASP A 8 1.63 12.28 -6.54
N TYR A 9 1.88 11.56 -7.62
CA TYR A 9 1.69 10.11 -7.66
C TYR A 9 2.58 9.42 -6.62
N PRO A 10 2.16 8.26 -6.09
CA PRO A 10 3.00 7.44 -5.20
C PRO A 10 4.38 7.23 -5.82
N ALA A 11 5.43 7.31 -5.01
CA ALA A 11 6.81 7.17 -5.50
C ALA A 11 7.06 5.82 -6.21
N GLU A 12 6.27 4.80 -5.88
CA GLU A 12 6.33 3.45 -6.45
C GLU A 12 5.49 3.29 -7.72
N TYR A 13 4.69 4.28 -8.12
CA TYR A 13 3.88 4.20 -9.33
C TYR A 13 4.73 4.47 -10.59
N ASN A 14 4.72 3.50 -11.51
CA ASN A 14 5.30 3.66 -12.84
C ASN A 14 4.23 3.38 -13.92
N PRO A 15 3.78 4.38 -14.69
CA PRO A 15 2.72 4.20 -15.69
C PRO A 15 3.10 3.20 -16.79
N LYS A 16 4.40 3.02 -17.09
CA LYS A 16 4.85 2.04 -18.09
C LYS A 16 4.70 0.59 -17.63
N VAL A 17 4.73 0.35 -16.32
CA VAL A 17 4.64 -0.99 -15.73
C VAL A 17 3.23 -1.28 -15.24
N HIS A 18 2.55 -0.27 -14.71
CA HIS A 18 1.27 -0.44 -14.00
C HIS A 18 0.03 -0.09 -14.83
N GLY A 19 0.19 0.52 -16.01
CA GLY A 19 -0.93 1.01 -16.81
C GLY A 19 -1.56 2.26 -16.19
N PRO A 20 -2.85 2.53 -16.44
CA PRO A 20 -3.58 3.65 -15.83
C PRO A 20 -3.48 3.65 -14.31
N TYR A 21 -3.50 4.85 -13.72
CA TYR A 21 -3.48 4.99 -12.27
C TYR A 21 -4.82 4.52 -11.67
N ASP A 22 -4.73 3.63 -10.69
CA ASP A 22 -5.83 3.10 -9.90
C ASP A 22 -5.62 3.48 -8.43
N PRO A 23 -6.49 4.34 -7.86
CA PRO A 23 -6.35 4.81 -6.49
C PRO A 23 -6.66 3.72 -5.44
N ALA A 24 -7.26 2.58 -5.80
CA ALA A 24 -7.44 1.44 -4.90
C ALA A 24 -6.22 0.52 -4.86
N ARG A 25 -5.29 0.62 -5.81
CA ARG A 25 -4.16 -0.28 -5.94
C ARG A 25 -2.99 0.13 -5.04
N TYR A 26 -2.36 -0.87 -4.42
CA TYR A 26 -1.07 -0.67 -3.76
C TYR A 26 0.06 -0.92 -4.76
N TYR A 27 0.87 0.12 -5.02
CA TYR A 27 1.98 0.08 -5.97
C TYR A 27 3.34 -0.28 -5.36
N GLY A 28 3.42 -0.33 -4.03
CA GLY A 28 4.64 -0.77 -3.34
C GLY A 28 4.80 -2.29 -3.35
N LYS A 29 5.88 -2.78 -2.72
CA LYS A 29 6.12 -4.21 -2.55
C LYS A 29 5.07 -4.84 -1.63
N PRO A 30 4.20 -5.75 -2.11
CA PRO A 30 3.25 -6.43 -1.25
C PRO A 30 3.98 -7.37 -0.28
N ASP A 31 3.51 -7.44 0.96
CA ASP A 31 3.91 -8.47 1.93
C ASP A 31 3.01 -9.71 1.75
N THR A 32 3.29 -10.78 2.49
CA THR A 32 2.47 -12.00 2.50
C THR A 32 1.01 -11.65 2.85
N PRO A 33 0.03 -12.02 2.01
CA PRO A 33 -1.39 -11.86 2.31
C PRO A 33 -1.74 -12.52 3.63
N PHE A 34 -2.60 -11.90 4.44
CA PHE A 34 -2.92 -12.41 5.78
C PHE A 34 -3.35 -13.89 5.78
N GLY A 35 -4.16 -14.32 4.80
CA GLY A 35 -4.62 -15.70 4.67
C GLY A 35 -3.53 -16.72 4.32
N GLN A 36 -2.32 -16.29 3.98
CA GLN A 36 -1.17 -17.15 3.68
C GLN A 36 -0.11 -17.13 4.79
N VAL A 37 -0.34 -16.39 5.88
CA VAL A 37 0.62 -16.28 6.98
C VAL A 37 0.47 -17.48 7.91
N LYS A 38 1.59 -18.11 8.27
CA LYS A 38 1.61 -19.16 9.29
C LYS A 38 1.34 -18.57 10.66
N LEU A 39 0.58 -19.28 11.51
CA LEU A 39 0.27 -18.83 12.87
C LEU A 39 1.54 -18.54 13.70
N SER A 40 2.59 -19.35 13.51
CA SER A 40 3.90 -19.15 14.15
C SER A 40 4.64 -17.88 13.72
N GLU A 41 4.29 -17.30 12.56
CA GLU A 41 4.94 -16.12 11.99
C GLU A 41 4.11 -14.84 12.17
N LEU A 42 2.90 -14.92 12.74
CA LEU A 42 1.97 -13.80 12.89
C LEU A 42 2.57 -12.60 13.62
N GLY A 43 3.30 -12.84 14.71
CA GLY A 43 3.96 -11.78 15.48
C GLY A 43 4.94 -10.99 14.61
N GLN A 44 5.84 -11.69 13.91
CA GLN A 44 6.82 -11.07 13.01
C GLN A 44 6.15 -10.39 11.81
N TRP A 45 5.08 -10.98 11.29
CA TRP A 45 4.29 -10.40 10.21
C TRP A 45 3.60 -9.08 10.62
N LEU A 46 3.13 -8.95 11.86
CA LEU A 46 2.64 -7.67 12.39
C LEU A 46 3.77 -6.65 12.60
N MET A 47 4.94 -7.09 13.06
CA MET A 47 6.09 -6.21 13.31
C MET A 47 6.62 -5.58 12.02
N ARG A 48 6.68 -6.33 10.90
CA ARG A 48 7.19 -5.85 9.59
C ARG A 48 6.37 -4.74 8.93
N ARG A 49 5.13 -4.50 9.37
CA ARG A 49 4.28 -3.43 8.81
C ARG A 49 4.77 -2.03 9.16
N ASN A 50 4.72 -1.15 8.17
CA ASN A 50 4.84 0.29 8.37
C ASN A 50 3.57 0.84 9.06
N LYS A 51 3.74 1.41 10.26
CA LYS A 51 2.66 1.94 11.12
C LYS A 51 2.66 3.46 11.20
N THR A 52 3.36 4.13 10.28
CA THR A 52 3.35 5.59 10.20
C THR A 52 1.94 6.12 9.88
N PRO A 53 1.57 7.32 10.35
CA PRO A 53 0.25 7.90 10.05
C PRO A 53 -0.05 7.97 8.54
N SER A 54 0.95 8.35 7.73
CA SER A 54 0.82 8.40 6.26
C SER A 54 0.49 7.03 5.65
N ALA A 55 1.11 5.94 6.14
CA ALA A 55 0.82 4.60 5.67
C ALA A 55 -0.62 4.17 5.99
N ILE A 56 -1.13 4.55 7.16
CA ILE A 56 -2.50 4.27 7.60
C ILE A 56 -3.50 5.06 6.74
N THR A 57 -3.29 6.37 6.57
CA THR A 57 -4.16 7.22 5.72
C THR A 57 -4.19 6.69 4.28
N GLY A 58 -3.04 6.28 3.73
CA GLY A 58 -2.97 5.67 2.40
C GLY A 58 -3.74 4.34 2.32
N ALA A 59 -3.69 3.51 3.36
CA ALA A 59 -4.46 2.26 3.40
C ALA A 59 -5.97 2.50 3.46
N ILE A 60 -6.42 3.46 4.28
CA ILE A 60 -7.84 3.84 4.38
C ILE A 60 -8.33 4.42 3.06
N SER A 61 -7.56 5.31 2.43
CA SER A 61 -7.90 5.88 1.11
C SER A 61 -8.09 4.79 0.06
N ARG A 62 -7.14 3.85 -0.06
CA ARG A 62 -7.28 2.70 -0.98
C ARG A 62 -8.51 1.84 -0.69
N ALA A 63 -8.80 1.59 0.59
CA ALA A 63 -9.97 0.81 1.00
C ALA A 63 -11.28 1.52 0.64
N HIS A 64 -11.35 2.84 0.84
CA HIS A 64 -12.48 3.67 0.45
C HIS A 64 -12.69 3.63 -1.06
N TRP A 65 -11.65 3.84 -1.86
CA TRP A 65 -11.75 3.74 -3.31
C TRP A 65 -12.22 2.38 -3.77
N ARG A 66 -11.75 1.28 -3.15
CA ARG A 66 -12.19 -0.09 -3.48
C ARG A 66 -13.64 -0.37 -3.09
N TRP A 67 -14.15 0.32 -2.07
CA TRP A 67 -15.55 0.20 -1.64
C TRP A 67 -16.51 0.97 -2.54
N MET A 68 -16.06 2.10 -3.11
CA MET A 68 -16.88 2.92 -4.01
C MET A 68 -16.99 2.37 -5.44
N GLN A 69 -16.17 1.38 -5.83
CA GLN A 69 -16.18 0.82 -7.19
C GLN A 69 -17.34 -0.14 -7.42
#